data_AF-A0A850QG18-F1
#
_entry.id   AF-A0A850QG18-F1
#
_cell.length_a   1.000
_cell.length_b   1.000
_cell.length_c   1.000
_cell.angle_alpha   90.00
_cell.angle_beta   90.00
_cell.angle_gamma   90.00
#
_symmetry.space_group_name_H-M   'P 1'
#
loop_
_entity.id
_entity.type
_entity.pdbx_description
1 polymer ?
#
loop_
_entity_poly.entity_id
_entity_poly.type
_entity_poly.pdbx_seq_one_letter_code
_entity_poly.pdbx_strand_id
1 'polypeptide(L)'
;MTPQTPKGYAAVKGQFPTHPLKAVMGGYSSAGVKPRNDDAISGRIPDQLYELHTKGATICIADGISTGRNSYKAAQTSVMQFAQDYYSAPESWPVADCASRLIQALNGFFYTQNKSGSPEAEGQVTTFTAMIARSTTAHVVHVGDTRCLLLRNGKLTCLTSDHTSRYMGEKEVLTRALGIDSRLNVDYSEHEMKAGDVFVLLSDGVHSFVRTAAMAELLQGPLTTQTQLERAARALCDAALAAGSDDNISAMMMALTALPSETLTEAHRRLTTLAIPPALQPGNKIDGWKVIEVLHASTRSHVYKVRRVDHGDEDFVLKAPSRNFADSLQYLEGFTLEQWVGRKINHPQVMKILPHEDSSFLYCIAEWVEGETLRDWMKRHPVPRIRDVLPILESLVTAVRVFHRLGMVHRDLKPENIMILADGTAKIIDFGSVQVAGFKGLLTGADEDLPEGSVNYIAPEVLAGRSASNLSDLFSIAAIAYEMIAGKVPFDHEKKGDRLSTAAKDWVPKALTDLRPDMPSTLQKALERALSYDPSKRPQVMTELLGEIRNARKELAAGGDFVPLLERGSKTFWRTWALTATGVAAALLVTLLVR
;
A
#
# COMPACT_ATOMS: atom_id res chain seq x y z
N MET A 1 15.86 -39.56 -17.22
CA MET A 1 15.31 -38.20 -17.35
C MET A 1 14.78 -37.79 -15.98
N THR A 2 15.58 -37.09 -15.21
CA THR A 2 15.23 -36.54 -13.89
C THR A 2 14.31 -35.34 -14.09
N PRO A 3 13.21 -35.19 -13.32
CA PRO A 3 12.37 -34.01 -13.42
C PRO A 3 13.15 -32.80 -12.89
N GLN A 4 13.34 -31.80 -13.74
CA GLN A 4 13.87 -30.51 -13.31
C GLN A 4 12.85 -29.86 -12.38
N THR A 5 13.25 -29.64 -11.13
CA THR A 5 12.58 -28.71 -10.20
C THR A 5 12.43 -27.35 -10.87
N PRO A 6 11.25 -26.69 -10.80
CA PRO A 6 11.08 -25.35 -11.32
C PRO A 6 12.03 -24.41 -10.58
N LYS A 7 12.85 -23.65 -11.33
CA LYS A 7 13.67 -22.58 -10.79
C LYS A 7 12.75 -21.64 -10.01
N GLY A 8 13.03 -21.47 -8.71
CA GLY A 8 12.29 -20.57 -7.84
C GLY A 8 12.21 -19.18 -8.46
N TYR A 9 11.00 -18.63 -8.50
CA TYR A 9 10.79 -17.21 -8.74
C TYR A 9 11.59 -16.45 -7.68
N ALA A 10 12.71 -15.84 -8.09
CA ALA A 10 13.44 -14.91 -7.26
C ALA A 10 12.50 -13.75 -6.94
N ALA A 11 12.09 -13.63 -5.69
CA ALA A 11 11.20 -12.56 -5.22
C ALA A 11 11.72 -11.19 -5.68
N VAL A 12 10.92 -10.49 -6.48
CA VAL A 12 11.17 -9.10 -6.82
C VAL A 12 11.02 -8.29 -5.53
N LYS A 13 12.13 -7.76 -5.00
CA LYS A 13 12.13 -6.87 -3.83
C LYS A 13 11.17 -5.69 -4.09
N GLY A 14 10.08 -5.60 -3.33
CA GLY A 14 9.09 -4.51 -3.42
C GLY A 14 7.64 -4.95 -3.65
N GLN A 15 7.39 -6.21 -4.02
CA GLN A 15 6.01 -6.74 -4.23
C GLN A 15 5.36 -7.36 -2.98
N PHE A 16 6.13 -7.68 -1.94
CA PHE A 16 5.62 -8.27 -0.71
C PHE A 16 5.62 -7.24 0.42
N PRO A 17 4.62 -7.29 1.34
CA PRO A 17 4.62 -6.45 2.52
C PRO A 17 5.92 -6.65 3.30
N THR A 18 6.44 -5.55 3.85
CA THR A 18 7.70 -5.54 4.63
C THR A 18 7.64 -6.45 5.86
N HIS A 19 6.42 -6.80 6.30
CA HIS A 19 6.15 -7.78 7.34
C HIS A 19 5.16 -8.83 6.81
N PRO A 20 5.52 -10.14 6.83
CA PRO A 20 4.57 -11.19 6.48
C PRO A 20 3.58 -11.43 7.62
N LEU A 21 2.43 -12.02 7.29
CA LEU A 21 1.52 -12.59 8.27
C LEU A 21 2.30 -13.58 9.14
N LYS A 22 2.20 -13.44 10.47
CA LYS A 22 2.74 -14.42 11.41
C LYS A 22 1.60 -15.02 12.21
N ALA A 23 1.30 -16.26 11.92
CA ALA A 23 0.29 -17.02 12.63
C ALA A 23 0.93 -18.27 13.29
N VAL A 24 0.28 -18.75 14.33
CA VAL A 24 0.58 -20.04 14.95
C VAL A 24 -0.73 -20.80 15.08
N MET A 25 -0.71 -22.10 14.82
CA MET A 25 -1.90 -22.95 14.90
C MET A 25 -1.67 -24.12 15.86
N GLY A 26 -2.75 -24.66 16.40
CA GLY A 26 -2.75 -25.83 17.26
C GLY A 26 -4.17 -26.32 17.50
N GLY A 27 -4.34 -27.61 17.76
CA GLY A 27 -5.66 -28.21 17.94
C GLY A 27 -5.61 -29.55 18.64
N TYR A 28 -6.78 -29.99 19.08
CA TYR A 28 -7.00 -31.28 19.73
C TYR A 28 -8.34 -31.84 19.26
N SER A 29 -8.36 -33.13 18.92
CA SER A 29 -9.56 -33.84 18.49
C SER A 29 -9.52 -35.25 19.08
N SER A 30 -10.64 -35.69 19.62
CA SER A 30 -10.77 -36.99 20.30
C SER A 30 -12.18 -37.54 20.14
N ALA A 31 -12.27 -38.87 20.18
CA ALA A 31 -13.54 -39.58 20.17
C ALA A 31 -14.42 -39.26 21.39
N GLY A 32 -13.85 -38.65 22.45
CA GLY A 32 -14.56 -38.39 23.69
C GLY A 32 -14.96 -39.71 24.35
N VAL A 33 -16.25 -39.87 24.63
CA VAL A 33 -16.82 -41.12 25.18
C VAL A 33 -17.25 -42.11 24.09
N LYS A 34 -17.26 -41.69 22.82
CA LYS A 34 -17.63 -42.54 21.69
C LYS A 34 -16.49 -43.50 21.31
N PRO A 35 -16.78 -44.65 20.69
CA PRO A 35 -15.76 -45.62 20.27
C PRO A 35 -14.91 -45.15 19.08
N ARG A 36 -15.37 -44.14 18.32
CA ARG A 36 -14.70 -43.59 17.14
C ARG A 36 -14.82 -42.08 17.15
N ASN A 37 -13.79 -41.42 16.61
CA ASN A 37 -13.80 -39.99 16.35
C ASN A 37 -14.30 -39.73 14.93
N ASP A 38 -15.48 -39.13 14.83
CA ASP A 38 -16.10 -38.78 13.55
C ASP A 38 -15.81 -37.32 13.16
N ASP A 39 -15.17 -36.56 14.05
CA ASP A 39 -14.65 -35.23 13.78
C ASP A 39 -13.32 -35.27 13.04
N ALA A 40 -13.05 -34.22 12.27
CA ALA A 40 -11.76 -33.96 11.66
C ALA A 40 -11.37 -32.49 11.78
N ILE A 41 -10.09 -32.24 12.05
CA ILE A 41 -9.47 -30.91 12.05
C ILE A 41 -8.28 -30.89 11.10
N SER A 42 -8.05 -29.74 10.46
CA SER A 42 -6.88 -29.53 9.59
C SER A 42 -6.44 -28.08 9.65
N GLY A 43 -5.17 -27.83 9.40
CA GLY A 43 -4.62 -26.49 9.29
C GLY A 43 -3.36 -26.46 8.46
N ARG A 44 -3.12 -25.33 7.80
CA ARG A 44 -1.91 -25.10 7.01
C ARG A 44 -1.48 -23.64 7.13
N ILE A 45 -0.20 -23.46 7.40
CA ILE A 45 0.51 -22.18 7.29
C ILE A 45 1.63 -22.43 6.28
N PRO A 46 1.62 -21.81 5.10
CA PRO A 46 2.68 -21.99 4.12
C PRO A 46 4.06 -21.57 4.63
N ASP A 47 5.07 -22.41 4.39
CA ASP A 47 6.48 -22.07 4.66
C ASP A 47 7.01 -21.01 3.67
N GLN A 48 6.45 -21.00 2.45
CA GLN A 48 6.85 -20.07 1.40
C GLN A 48 6.11 -18.74 1.55
N LEU A 49 6.88 -17.65 1.72
CA LEU A 49 6.33 -16.29 1.87
C LEU A 49 5.41 -15.85 0.73
N TYR A 50 5.69 -16.31 -0.49
CA TYR A 50 4.85 -16.03 -1.65
C TYR A 50 3.44 -16.62 -1.49
N GLU A 51 3.36 -17.92 -1.19
CA GLU A 51 2.10 -18.64 -0.99
C GLU A 51 1.36 -18.12 0.25
N LEU A 52 2.08 -17.80 1.34
CA LEU A 52 1.49 -17.18 2.53
C LEU A 52 0.89 -15.81 2.23
N HIS A 53 1.51 -15.01 1.35
CA HIS A 53 0.99 -13.71 0.94
C HIS A 53 -0.24 -13.85 0.02
N THR A 54 -0.18 -14.74 -0.97
CA THR A 54 -1.26 -14.87 -1.96
C THR A 54 -2.43 -15.71 -1.47
N LYS A 55 -2.22 -16.68 -0.57
CA LYS A 55 -3.25 -17.60 -0.09
C LYS A 55 -3.58 -17.43 1.39
N GLY A 56 -2.66 -16.92 2.20
CA GLY A 56 -2.86 -16.80 3.64
C GLY A 56 -2.60 -18.11 4.39
N ALA A 57 -3.10 -18.19 5.62
CA ALA A 57 -3.10 -19.38 6.47
C ALA A 57 -4.54 -19.86 6.68
N THR A 58 -4.73 -21.16 6.89
CA THR A 58 -6.06 -21.77 7.00
C THR A 58 -6.16 -22.72 8.18
N ILE A 59 -7.30 -22.72 8.87
CA ILE A 59 -7.73 -23.79 9.79
C ILE A 59 -9.16 -24.22 9.45
N CYS A 60 -9.45 -25.51 9.61
CA CYS A 60 -10.73 -26.12 9.28
C CYS A 60 -11.13 -27.13 10.38
N ILE A 61 -12.45 -27.26 10.58
CA ILE A 61 -13.09 -28.31 11.38
C ILE A 61 -14.28 -28.87 10.60
N ALA A 62 -14.52 -30.16 10.74
CA ALA A 62 -15.71 -30.84 10.24
C ALA A 62 -16.17 -31.86 11.27
N ASP A 63 -17.48 -31.95 11.47
CA ASP A 63 -18.13 -32.87 12.41
C ASP A 63 -19.03 -33.82 11.61
N GLY A 64 -18.82 -35.12 11.80
CA GLY A 64 -19.58 -36.17 11.12
C GLY A 64 -20.89 -36.47 11.83
N ILE A 65 -22.03 -36.39 11.13
CA ILE A 65 -23.32 -36.66 11.77
C ILE A 65 -23.40 -38.12 12.24
N SER A 66 -23.78 -38.32 13.50
CA SER A 66 -23.83 -39.64 14.17
C SER A 66 -24.79 -40.66 13.53
N THR A 67 -25.77 -40.23 12.73
CA THR A 67 -26.68 -41.12 12.00
C THR A 67 -26.08 -41.64 10.69
N GLY A 68 -24.99 -41.04 10.20
CA GLY A 68 -24.31 -41.41 8.96
C GLY A 68 -23.30 -42.54 9.18
N ARG A 69 -23.45 -43.66 8.44
CA ARG A 69 -22.52 -44.81 8.55
C ARG A 69 -21.07 -44.46 8.19
N ASN A 70 -20.88 -43.52 7.26
CA ASN A 70 -19.59 -43.09 6.72
C ASN A 70 -19.32 -41.59 6.95
N SER A 71 -19.95 -40.97 7.96
CA SER A 71 -19.82 -39.54 8.25
C SER A 71 -18.37 -39.12 8.59
N TYR A 72 -17.63 -39.94 9.33
CA TYR A 72 -16.20 -39.73 9.61
C TYR A 72 -15.34 -39.57 8.35
N LYS A 73 -15.66 -40.32 7.27
CA LYS A 73 -14.96 -40.20 5.98
C LYS A 73 -15.29 -38.85 5.35
N ALA A 74 -16.55 -38.42 5.43
CA ALA A 74 -16.98 -37.13 4.92
C ALA A 74 -16.26 -35.98 5.63
N ALA A 75 -16.17 -36.03 6.97
CA ALA A 75 -15.44 -35.04 7.77
C ALA A 75 -13.96 -34.98 7.37
N GLN A 76 -13.28 -36.13 7.36
CA GLN A 76 -11.86 -36.23 7.01
C GLN A 76 -11.59 -35.76 5.57
N THR A 77 -12.38 -36.22 4.60
CA THR A 77 -12.25 -35.79 3.20
C THR A 77 -12.49 -34.29 3.06
N SER A 78 -13.47 -33.73 3.76
CA SER A 78 -13.79 -32.30 3.67
C SER A 78 -12.62 -31.43 4.11
N VAL A 79 -12.04 -31.68 5.29
CA VAL A 79 -10.93 -30.86 5.80
C VAL A 79 -9.63 -31.06 5.02
N MET A 80 -9.35 -32.29 4.56
CA MET A 80 -8.14 -32.58 3.78
C MET A 80 -8.23 -31.97 2.37
N GLN A 81 -9.34 -32.21 1.66
CA GLN A 81 -9.49 -31.77 0.28
C GLN A 81 -9.60 -30.25 0.19
N PHE A 82 -10.33 -29.60 1.11
CA PHE A 82 -10.39 -28.14 1.16
C PHE A 82 -9.01 -27.52 1.40
N ALA A 83 -8.27 -28.04 2.39
CA ALA A 83 -6.93 -27.55 2.71
C ALA A 83 -5.89 -27.82 1.61
N GLN A 84 -6.15 -28.75 0.68
CA GLN A 84 -5.29 -29.01 -0.48
C GLN A 84 -5.69 -28.15 -1.69
N ASP A 85 -6.98 -28.10 -2.01
CA ASP A 85 -7.48 -27.44 -3.21
C ASP A 85 -7.46 -25.92 -3.09
N TYR A 86 -7.65 -25.37 -1.89
CA TYR A 86 -7.60 -23.92 -1.67
C TYR A 86 -6.25 -23.31 -2.08
N TYR A 87 -5.15 -23.98 -1.74
CA TYR A 87 -3.80 -23.55 -2.10
C TYR A 87 -3.45 -23.85 -3.56
N SER A 88 -4.11 -24.86 -4.16
CA SER A 88 -3.92 -25.22 -5.57
C SER A 88 -4.79 -24.38 -6.53
N ALA A 89 -5.80 -23.67 -6.00
CA ALA A 89 -6.69 -22.84 -6.79
C ALA A 89 -5.96 -21.67 -7.48
N PRO A 90 -6.48 -21.11 -8.58
CA PRO A 90 -5.92 -19.91 -9.18
C PRO A 90 -5.79 -18.74 -8.21
N GLU A 91 -4.72 -17.95 -8.31
CA GLU A 91 -4.48 -16.79 -7.44
C GLU A 91 -5.43 -15.61 -7.71
N SER A 92 -5.96 -15.53 -8.92
CA SER A 92 -6.88 -14.48 -9.36
C SER A 92 -8.27 -14.59 -8.74
N TRP A 93 -8.60 -15.71 -8.09
CA TRP A 93 -9.91 -15.92 -7.48
C TRP A 93 -9.98 -15.19 -6.12
N PRO A 94 -11.04 -14.40 -5.88
CA PRO A 94 -11.38 -13.94 -4.54
C PRO A 94 -11.53 -15.14 -3.58
N VAL A 95 -11.22 -14.92 -2.30
CA VAL A 95 -11.30 -15.99 -1.28
C VAL A 95 -12.73 -16.54 -1.20
N ALA A 96 -13.74 -15.66 -1.22
CA ALA A 96 -15.16 -16.02 -1.24
C ALA A 96 -15.50 -17.00 -2.38
N ASP A 97 -15.15 -16.63 -3.61
CA ASP A 97 -15.46 -17.43 -4.81
C ASP A 97 -14.72 -18.77 -4.78
N CYS A 98 -13.46 -18.76 -4.36
CA CYS A 98 -12.67 -19.97 -4.22
C CYS A 98 -13.31 -20.92 -3.20
N ALA A 99 -13.55 -20.44 -1.99
CA ALA A 99 -14.13 -21.26 -0.93
C ALA A 99 -15.52 -21.80 -1.30
N SER A 100 -16.41 -20.93 -1.82
CA SER A 100 -17.75 -21.36 -2.23
C SER A 100 -17.71 -22.46 -3.29
N ARG A 101 -16.82 -22.37 -4.28
CA ARG A 101 -16.67 -23.39 -5.33
C ARG A 101 -16.16 -24.72 -4.78
N LEU A 102 -15.19 -24.69 -3.87
CA LEU A 102 -14.64 -25.89 -3.24
C LEU A 102 -15.69 -26.59 -2.39
N ILE A 103 -16.46 -25.84 -1.60
CA ILE A 103 -17.53 -26.39 -0.77
C ILE A 103 -18.68 -26.96 -1.63
N GLN A 104 -19.05 -26.29 -2.72
CA GLN A 104 -20.04 -26.82 -3.66
C GLN A 104 -19.56 -28.11 -4.35
N ALA A 105 -18.27 -28.20 -4.71
CA ALA A 105 -17.69 -29.41 -5.28
C ALA A 105 -17.71 -30.59 -4.30
N LEU A 106 -17.34 -30.35 -3.03
CA LEU A 106 -17.44 -31.33 -1.95
C LEU A 106 -18.88 -31.78 -1.72
N ASN A 107 -19.83 -30.85 -1.68
CA ASN A 107 -21.24 -31.17 -1.53
C ASN A 107 -21.75 -32.05 -2.67
N GLY A 108 -21.43 -31.70 -3.92
CA GLY A 108 -21.82 -32.47 -5.09
C GLY A 108 -21.24 -33.89 -5.08
N PHE A 109 -19.99 -34.04 -4.64
CA PHE A 109 -19.35 -35.34 -4.46
C PHE A 109 -20.08 -36.21 -3.42
N PHE A 110 -20.30 -35.70 -2.21
CA PHE A 110 -20.98 -36.46 -1.15
C PHE A 110 -22.44 -36.76 -1.49
N TYR A 111 -23.16 -35.81 -2.07
CA TYR A 111 -24.55 -36.01 -2.50
C TYR A 111 -24.67 -37.11 -3.56
N THR A 112 -23.73 -37.15 -4.51
CA THR A 112 -23.69 -38.19 -5.55
C THR A 112 -23.36 -39.56 -4.94
N GLN A 113 -22.42 -39.62 -3.99
CA GLN A 113 -22.10 -40.84 -3.24
C GLN A 113 -23.31 -41.37 -2.45
N ASN A 114 -23.99 -40.49 -1.71
CA ASN A 114 -25.18 -40.84 -0.94
C ASN A 114 -26.32 -41.38 -1.83
N LYS A 115 -26.45 -40.88 -3.07
CA LYS A 115 -27.43 -41.37 -4.05
C LYS A 115 -27.06 -42.67 -4.75
N SER A 116 -25.79 -43.10 -4.70
CA SER A 116 -25.32 -44.30 -5.41
C SER A 116 -25.94 -45.60 -4.89
N GLY A 117 -26.49 -45.59 -3.66
CA GLY A 117 -27.08 -46.77 -3.02
C GLY A 117 -26.07 -47.83 -2.56
N SER A 118 -24.76 -47.55 -2.67
CA SER A 118 -23.72 -48.45 -2.16
C SER A 118 -23.59 -48.32 -0.64
N PRO A 119 -23.61 -49.43 0.13
CA PRO A 119 -23.41 -49.41 1.58
C PRO A 119 -22.10 -48.76 2.04
N GLU A 120 -21.08 -48.74 1.17
CA GLU A 120 -19.77 -48.12 1.45
C GLU A 120 -19.75 -46.60 1.23
N ALA A 121 -20.73 -46.09 0.47
CA ALA A 121 -20.86 -44.70 0.05
C ALA A 121 -22.00 -43.95 0.76
N GLU A 122 -22.94 -44.68 1.37
CA GLU A 122 -24.12 -44.13 2.04
C GLU A 122 -23.76 -43.41 3.37
N GLY A 123 -24.48 -42.33 3.65
CA GLY A 123 -24.40 -41.60 4.92
C GLY A 123 -23.14 -40.74 5.08
N GLN A 124 -22.57 -40.25 3.99
CA GLN A 124 -21.49 -39.26 3.99
C GLN A 124 -22.10 -37.86 4.17
N VAL A 125 -22.33 -37.48 5.43
CA VAL A 125 -22.86 -36.17 5.79
C VAL A 125 -22.03 -35.57 6.92
N THR A 126 -21.63 -34.31 6.77
CA THR A 126 -20.76 -33.62 7.73
C THR A 126 -21.00 -32.10 7.72
N THR A 127 -20.76 -31.48 8.87
CA THR A 127 -20.63 -30.02 8.98
C THR A 127 -19.27 -29.57 8.43
N PHE A 128 -19.11 -28.29 8.15
CA PHE A 128 -17.82 -27.77 7.75
C PHE A 128 -17.68 -26.29 8.10
N THR A 129 -16.61 -25.97 8.82
CA THR A 129 -16.22 -24.59 9.11
C THR A 129 -14.74 -24.40 8.82
N ALA A 130 -14.41 -23.37 8.05
CA ALA A 130 -13.04 -22.95 7.79
C ALA A 130 -12.85 -21.46 8.12
N MET A 131 -11.69 -21.14 8.68
CA MET A 131 -11.19 -19.79 8.84
C MET A 131 -9.89 -19.64 8.04
N ILE A 132 -9.87 -18.65 7.16
CA ILE A 132 -8.74 -18.32 6.29
C ILE A 132 -8.24 -16.93 6.67
N ALA A 133 -7.06 -16.85 7.25
CA ALA A 133 -6.37 -15.61 7.56
C ALA A 133 -5.53 -15.17 6.35
N ARG A 134 -5.99 -14.18 5.59
CA ARG A 134 -5.28 -13.65 4.41
C ARG A 134 -5.17 -12.13 4.53
N SER A 135 -3.98 -11.59 4.31
CA SER A 135 -3.70 -10.17 4.52
C SER A 135 -4.08 -9.72 5.94
N THR A 136 -4.96 -8.73 6.09
CA THR A 136 -5.50 -8.25 7.38
C THR A 136 -6.95 -8.72 7.63
N THR A 137 -7.46 -9.65 6.82
CA THR A 137 -8.85 -10.13 6.87
C THR A 137 -8.92 -11.62 7.20
N ALA A 138 -9.84 -11.98 8.09
CA ALA A 138 -10.25 -13.35 8.35
C ALA A 138 -11.51 -13.65 7.54
N HIS A 139 -11.43 -14.65 6.66
CA HIS A 139 -12.55 -15.12 5.88
C HIS A 139 -13.10 -16.39 6.53
N VAL A 140 -14.37 -16.37 6.91
CA VAL A 140 -15.05 -17.50 7.56
C VAL A 140 -16.06 -18.11 6.59
N VAL A 141 -15.94 -19.41 6.37
CA VAL A 141 -16.79 -20.20 5.49
C VAL A 141 -17.44 -21.28 6.34
N HIS A 142 -18.76 -21.38 6.32
CA HIS A 142 -19.49 -22.16 7.31
C HIS A 142 -20.74 -22.85 6.76
N VAL A 143 -20.91 -24.11 7.16
CA VAL A 143 -22.11 -24.93 6.94
C VAL A 143 -22.28 -25.88 8.14
N GLY A 144 -23.47 -25.87 8.74
CA GLY A 144 -23.81 -26.76 9.85
C GLY A 144 -23.79 -26.05 11.19
N ASP A 145 -23.30 -26.70 12.24
CA ASP A 145 -23.33 -26.20 13.61
C ASP A 145 -21.95 -26.14 14.28
N THR A 146 -20.87 -26.56 13.62
CA THR A 146 -19.51 -26.24 14.09
C THR A 146 -19.30 -24.72 14.15
N ARG A 147 -18.71 -24.21 15.23
CA ARG A 147 -18.63 -22.75 15.46
C ARG A 147 -17.24 -22.19 15.24
N CYS A 148 -17.18 -20.97 14.67
CA CYS A 148 -15.98 -20.14 14.66
C CYS A 148 -16.14 -18.99 15.65
N LEU A 149 -15.20 -18.86 16.59
CA LEU A 149 -15.17 -17.83 17.62
C LEU A 149 -13.91 -16.98 17.51
N LEU A 150 -14.03 -15.69 17.80
CA LEU A 150 -12.93 -14.74 17.92
C LEU A 150 -12.69 -14.39 19.39
N LEU A 151 -11.51 -14.69 19.90
CA LEU A 151 -11.00 -14.19 21.18
C LEU A 151 -10.20 -12.91 20.93
N ARG A 152 -10.71 -11.78 21.43
CA ARG A 152 -10.04 -10.47 21.38
C ARG A 152 -10.15 -9.78 22.74
N ASN A 153 -9.03 -9.33 23.29
CA ASN A 153 -8.97 -8.64 24.59
C ASN A 153 -9.69 -9.41 25.73
N GLY A 154 -9.56 -10.74 25.75
CA GLY A 154 -10.21 -11.60 26.74
C GLY A 154 -11.71 -11.86 26.53
N LYS A 155 -12.31 -11.32 25.46
CA LYS A 155 -13.72 -11.56 25.10
C LYS A 155 -13.84 -12.51 23.92
N LEU A 156 -14.66 -13.55 24.06
CA LEU A 156 -15.05 -14.44 22.97
C LEU A 156 -16.32 -13.94 22.27
N THR A 157 -16.29 -13.88 20.94
CA THR A 157 -17.43 -13.51 20.10
C THR A 157 -17.64 -14.58 19.03
N CYS A 158 -18.88 -15.07 18.87
CA CYS A 158 -19.20 -16.05 17.82
C CYS A 158 -19.35 -15.35 16.47
N LEU A 159 -18.71 -15.90 15.43
CA LEU A 159 -18.71 -15.37 14.07
C LEU A 159 -19.64 -16.15 13.12
N THR A 160 -20.06 -17.35 13.52
CA THR A 160 -20.97 -18.22 12.76
C THR A 160 -22.36 -18.26 13.40
N SER A 161 -23.35 -18.72 12.64
CA SER A 161 -24.72 -18.95 13.10
C SER A 161 -25.12 -20.37 12.74
N ASP A 162 -25.51 -21.16 13.74
CA ASP A 162 -25.79 -22.58 13.57
C ASP A 162 -26.97 -22.81 12.61
N HIS A 163 -26.82 -23.81 11.74
CA HIS A 163 -27.85 -24.22 10.79
C HIS A 163 -28.72 -25.34 11.34
N THR A 164 -29.30 -25.16 12.53
CA THR A 164 -30.17 -26.15 13.18
C THR A 164 -31.62 -25.68 13.27
N SER A 165 -32.55 -26.62 13.38
CA SER A 165 -33.97 -26.34 13.65
C SER A 165 -34.53 -27.32 14.68
N ARG A 166 -35.40 -26.84 15.55
CA ARG A 166 -36.10 -27.67 16.55
C ARG A 166 -37.37 -28.22 15.94
N TYR A 167 -37.40 -29.54 15.74
CA TYR A 167 -38.61 -30.22 15.28
C TYR A 167 -39.41 -30.74 16.49
N MET A 168 -40.63 -30.21 16.67
CA MET A 168 -41.67 -30.76 17.56
C MET A 168 -41.19 -31.15 18.98
N GLY A 169 -40.27 -30.38 19.56
CA GLY A 169 -39.95 -30.43 20.99
C GLY A 169 -38.88 -31.42 21.45
N GLU A 170 -38.32 -32.30 20.61
CA GLU A 170 -37.43 -33.36 21.16
C GLU A 170 -36.02 -33.50 20.58
N LYS A 171 -35.65 -33.00 19.38
CA LYS A 171 -34.21 -32.90 18.97
C LYS A 171 -33.95 -31.73 18.00
N GLU A 172 -32.80 -31.06 18.17
CA GLU A 172 -32.25 -30.15 17.16
C GLU A 172 -31.72 -30.96 15.98
N VAL A 173 -32.14 -30.61 14.77
CA VAL A 173 -31.74 -31.29 13.52
C VAL A 173 -31.02 -30.29 12.63
N LEU A 174 -29.92 -30.73 12.02
CA LEU A 174 -29.19 -29.99 11.02
C LEU A 174 -30.07 -29.72 9.79
N THR A 175 -30.27 -28.44 9.48
CA THR A 175 -30.99 -27.97 8.29
C THR A 175 -30.07 -27.79 7.09
N ARG A 176 -28.75 -27.65 7.32
CA ARG A 176 -27.73 -27.56 6.27
C ARG A 176 -26.47 -28.30 6.72
N ALA A 177 -25.99 -29.20 5.87
CA ALA A 177 -24.71 -29.87 6.02
C ALA A 177 -24.26 -30.37 4.64
N LEU A 178 -22.97 -30.69 4.49
CA LEU A 178 -22.45 -31.25 3.25
C LEU A 178 -23.04 -32.63 3.01
N GLY A 179 -23.55 -32.88 1.81
CA GLY A 179 -24.08 -34.18 1.39
C GLY A 179 -25.57 -34.41 1.69
N ILE A 180 -26.27 -33.47 2.37
CA ILE A 180 -27.72 -33.57 2.63
C ILE A 180 -28.54 -33.32 1.36
N ASP A 181 -28.27 -32.21 0.67
CA ASP A 181 -29.02 -31.79 -0.51
C ASP A 181 -28.06 -31.48 -1.69
N SER A 182 -28.60 -31.58 -2.90
CA SER A 182 -27.96 -31.22 -4.17
C SER A 182 -27.53 -29.76 -4.25
N ARG A 183 -28.25 -28.87 -3.55
CA ARG A 183 -27.96 -27.44 -3.49
C ARG A 183 -27.60 -27.05 -2.06
N LEU A 184 -26.50 -26.33 -1.91
CA LEU A 184 -26.00 -25.90 -0.62
C LEU A 184 -25.77 -24.40 -0.63
N ASN A 185 -26.43 -23.70 0.29
CA ASN A 185 -26.13 -22.31 0.59
C ASN A 185 -25.03 -22.29 1.64
N VAL A 186 -23.86 -21.77 1.25
CA VAL A 186 -22.68 -21.66 2.10
C VAL A 186 -22.67 -20.29 2.73
N ASP A 187 -22.57 -20.22 4.06
CA ASP A 187 -22.44 -18.95 4.75
C ASP A 187 -20.99 -18.47 4.64
N TYR A 188 -20.83 -17.20 4.30
CA TYR A 188 -19.54 -16.54 4.16
C TYR A 188 -19.55 -15.19 4.86
N SER A 189 -18.50 -14.92 5.64
CA SER A 189 -18.32 -13.61 6.29
C SER A 189 -16.84 -13.21 6.33
N GLU A 190 -16.60 -11.92 6.43
CA GLU A 190 -15.26 -11.34 6.51
C GLU A 190 -15.16 -10.50 7.78
N HIS A 191 -14.04 -10.65 8.49
CA HIS A 191 -13.79 -9.98 9.76
C HIS A 191 -12.40 -9.35 9.74
N GLU A 192 -12.29 -8.12 10.25
CA GLU A 192 -11.00 -7.45 10.41
C GLU A 192 -10.16 -8.17 11.47
N MET A 193 -8.90 -8.47 11.14
CA MET A 193 -7.94 -9.07 12.07
C MET A 193 -7.15 -7.97 12.78
N LYS A 194 -6.84 -8.21 14.07
CA LYS A 194 -5.89 -7.44 14.87
C LYS A 194 -4.77 -8.36 15.38
N ALA A 195 -3.57 -7.81 15.56
CA ALA A 195 -2.48 -8.56 16.16
C ALA A 195 -2.86 -8.95 17.60
N GLY A 196 -2.67 -10.21 17.95
CA GLY A 196 -3.10 -10.81 19.21
C GLY A 196 -4.45 -11.52 19.15
N ASP A 197 -5.20 -11.42 18.05
CA ASP A 197 -6.44 -12.18 17.87
C ASP A 197 -6.19 -13.69 17.85
N VAL A 198 -7.13 -14.44 18.43
CA VAL A 198 -7.14 -15.91 18.36
C VAL A 198 -8.50 -16.37 17.82
N PHE A 199 -8.47 -17.09 16.71
CA PHE A 199 -9.65 -17.74 16.14
C PHE A 199 -9.73 -19.17 16.64
N VAL A 200 -10.93 -19.58 17.05
CA VAL A 200 -11.20 -20.87 17.69
C VAL A 200 -12.36 -21.55 16.98
N LEU A 201 -12.11 -22.72 16.40
CA LEU A 201 -13.11 -23.58 15.78
C LEU A 201 -13.46 -24.71 16.74
N LEU A 202 -14.76 -24.96 16.97
CA LEU A 202 -15.24 -25.99 17.91
C LEU A 202 -16.34 -26.87 17.31
N SER A 203 -16.34 -28.15 17.67
CA SER A 203 -17.49 -29.06 17.48
C SER A 203 -18.58 -28.84 18.53
N ASP A 204 -19.78 -29.34 18.25
CA ASP A 204 -20.93 -29.21 19.15
C ASP A 204 -20.73 -29.94 20.47
N GLY A 205 -19.99 -31.05 20.46
CA GLY A 205 -19.54 -31.78 21.64
C GLY A 205 -18.70 -30.93 22.60
N VAL A 206 -18.15 -29.79 22.15
CA VAL A 206 -17.49 -28.81 23.03
C VAL A 206 -18.40 -27.61 23.31
N HIS A 207 -18.91 -26.95 22.27
CA HIS A 207 -19.58 -25.65 22.44
C HIS A 207 -21.01 -25.74 23.00
N SER A 208 -21.63 -26.91 22.98
CA SER A 208 -22.93 -27.14 23.59
C SER A 208 -22.83 -27.37 25.11
N PHE A 209 -21.66 -27.78 25.60
CA PHE A 209 -21.44 -28.15 27.01
C PHE A 209 -20.67 -27.09 27.81
N VAL A 210 -19.78 -26.33 27.16
CA VAL A 210 -19.00 -25.28 27.82
C VAL A 210 -19.55 -23.91 27.43
N ARG A 211 -19.88 -23.06 28.41
CA ARG A 211 -20.38 -21.70 28.14
C ARG A 211 -19.24 -20.78 27.69
N THR A 212 -19.55 -19.82 26.83
CA THR A 212 -18.59 -18.84 26.28
C THR A 212 -17.76 -18.11 27.35
N ALA A 213 -18.35 -17.80 28.51
CA ALA A 213 -17.61 -17.19 29.62
C ALA A 213 -16.53 -18.13 30.20
N ALA A 214 -16.86 -19.39 30.43
CA ALA A 214 -15.91 -20.40 30.91
C ALA A 214 -14.84 -20.71 29.85
N MET A 215 -15.21 -20.74 28.56
CA MET A 215 -14.24 -20.85 27.48
C MET A 215 -13.23 -19.68 27.51
N ALA A 216 -13.71 -18.45 27.72
CA ALA A 216 -12.84 -17.27 27.75
C ALA A 216 -11.85 -17.32 28.93
N GLU A 217 -12.27 -17.86 30.08
CA GLU A 217 -11.41 -18.12 31.24
C GLU A 217 -10.33 -19.17 30.94
N LEU A 218 -10.71 -20.29 30.30
CA LEU A 218 -9.77 -21.35 29.91
C LEU A 218 -8.75 -20.91 28.87
N LEU A 219 -9.08 -19.90 28.07
CA LEU A 219 -8.22 -19.32 27.04
C LEU A 219 -7.39 -18.12 27.55
N GLN A 220 -7.38 -17.84 28.85
CA GLN A 220 -6.54 -16.79 29.41
C GLN A 220 -5.05 -17.17 29.37
N GLY A 221 -4.20 -16.16 29.13
CA GLY A 221 -2.75 -16.30 29.08
C GLY A 221 -2.17 -16.24 27.67
N PRO A 222 -0.85 -16.43 27.53
CA PRO A 222 -0.18 -16.31 26.25
C PRO A 222 -0.52 -17.48 25.33
N LEU A 223 -1.18 -17.19 24.22
CA LEU A 223 -1.51 -18.15 23.14
C LEU A 223 -0.64 -17.89 21.91
N THR A 224 0.68 -17.90 22.09
CA THR A 224 1.66 -17.47 21.07
C THR A 224 2.43 -18.62 20.42
N THR A 225 2.29 -19.84 20.94
CA THR A 225 3.03 -21.03 20.47
C THR A 225 2.08 -22.20 20.24
N GLN A 226 2.48 -23.13 19.38
CA GLN A 226 1.65 -24.30 19.03
C GLN A 226 1.29 -25.11 20.29
N THR A 227 2.26 -25.38 21.17
CA THR A 227 2.04 -26.13 22.41
C THR A 227 1.07 -25.44 23.37
N GLN A 228 1.05 -24.10 23.40
CA GLN A 228 0.08 -23.34 24.19
C GLN A 228 -1.34 -23.50 23.61
N LEU A 229 -1.48 -23.40 22.28
CA LEU A 229 -2.76 -23.60 21.60
C LEU A 229 -3.29 -25.02 21.76
N GLU A 230 -2.45 -26.04 21.59
CA GLU A 230 -2.83 -27.45 21.77
C GLU A 230 -3.26 -27.75 23.21
N ARG A 231 -2.58 -27.17 24.21
CA ARG A 231 -2.97 -27.29 25.62
C ARG A 231 -4.31 -26.62 25.90
N ALA A 232 -4.53 -25.42 25.33
CA ALA A 232 -5.78 -24.69 25.47
C ALA A 232 -6.95 -25.42 24.79
N ALA A 233 -6.72 -25.94 23.58
CA ALA A 233 -7.69 -26.78 22.86
C ALA A 233 -8.05 -28.03 23.67
N ARG A 234 -7.05 -28.73 24.25
CA ARG A 234 -7.30 -29.87 25.13
C ARG A 234 -8.08 -29.47 26.39
N ALA A 235 -7.75 -28.35 27.03
CA ALA A 235 -8.47 -27.89 28.21
C ALA A 235 -9.95 -27.59 27.93
N LEU A 236 -10.28 -27.05 26.75
CA LEU A 236 -11.67 -26.88 26.31
C LEU A 236 -12.39 -28.23 26.16
N CYS A 237 -11.75 -29.20 25.51
CA CYS A 237 -12.31 -30.54 25.32
C CYS A 237 -12.47 -31.30 26.66
N ASP A 238 -11.48 -31.23 27.56
CA ASP A 238 -11.54 -31.85 28.88
C ASP A 238 -12.64 -31.22 29.75
N ALA A 239 -12.84 -29.90 29.65
CA ALA A 239 -13.94 -29.21 30.33
C ALA A 239 -15.32 -29.65 29.80
N ALA A 240 -15.44 -29.90 28.49
CA ALA A 240 -16.66 -30.43 27.90
C ALA A 240 -16.96 -31.85 28.37
N LEU A 241 -15.96 -32.73 28.43
CA LEU A 241 -16.10 -34.07 29.01
C LEU A 241 -16.50 -34.02 30.48
N ALA A 242 -15.88 -33.15 31.27
CA ALA A 242 -16.21 -32.96 32.68
C ALA A 242 -17.64 -32.42 32.87
N ALA A 243 -18.15 -31.64 31.92
CA ALA A 243 -19.53 -31.16 31.87
C ALA A 243 -20.53 -32.21 31.35
N GLY A 244 -20.08 -33.41 31.02
CA GLY A 244 -20.93 -34.53 30.61
C GLY A 244 -21.17 -34.64 29.10
N SER A 245 -20.26 -34.12 28.28
CA SER A 245 -20.33 -34.31 26.82
C SER A 245 -20.32 -35.79 26.45
N ASP A 246 -21.32 -36.19 25.66
CA ASP A 246 -21.51 -37.54 25.14
C ASP A 246 -21.13 -37.67 23.65
N ASP A 247 -20.52 -36.63 23.08
CA ASP A 247 -20.10 -36.56 21.67
C ASP A 247 -18.56 -36.57 21.48
N ASN A 248 -18.12 -36.53 20.22
CA ASN A 248 -16.77 -36.23 19.82
C ASN A 248 -16.42 -34.79 20.19
N ILE A 249 -15.15 -34.57 20.55
CA ILE A 249 -14.71 -33.30 21.11
C ILE A 249 -13.50 -32.78 20.34
N SER A 250 -13.72 -31.70 19.60
CA SER A 250 -12.71 -31.14 18.72
C SER A 250 -12.61 -29.63 18.84
N ALA A 251 -11.37 -29.16 18.90
CA ALA A 251 -11.01 -27.75 18.95
C ALA A 251 -9.79 -27.49 18.06
N MET A 252 -9.88 -26.50 17.17
CA MET A 252 -8.77 -26.06 16.32
C MET A 252 -8.59 -24.55 16.44
N MET A 253 -7.36 -24.08 16.58
CA MET A 253 -7.08 -22.68 16.89
C MET A 253 -5.99 -22.10 15.98
N MET A 254 -6.10 -20.79 15.71
CA MET A 254 -5.05 -20.00 15.08
C MET A 254 -4.90 -18.66 15.81
N ALA A 255 -3.69 -18.38 16.29
CA ALA A 255 -3.32 -17.10 16.88
C ALA A 255 -2.53 -16.25 15.89
N LEU A 256 -2.89 -14.97 15.79
CA LEU A 256 -2.25 -14.00 14.92
C LEU A 256 -1.23 -13.17 15.71
N THR A 257 0.05 -13.48 15.53
CA THR A 257 1.14 -12.79 16.26
C THR A 257 1.57 -11.49 15.59
N ALA A 258 1.44 -11.39 14.26
CA ALA A 258 1.65 -10.16 13.50
C ALA A 258 0.85 -10.18 12.20
N LEU A 259 0.37 -9.02 11.77
CA LEU A 259 -0.36 -8.85 10.52
C LEU A 259 0.55 -8.27 9.42
N PRO A 260 0.30 -8.62 8.15
CA PRO A 260 0.96 -8.00 7.02
C PRO A 260 0.44 -6.58 6.79
N SER A 261 1.14 -5.83 5.95
CA SER A 261 0.72 -4.47 5.60
C SER A 261 -0.55 -4.51 4.72
N GLU A 262 -1.59 -3.76 5.12
CA GLU A 262 -2.89 -3.60 4.43
C GLU A 262 -2.76 -3.49 2.90
N THR A 263 -3.60 -4.23 2.17
CA THR A 263 -3.68 -4.14 0.69
C THR A 263 -4.44 -2.87 0.27
N LEU A 264 -4.29 -2.45 -0.98
CA LEU A 264 -4.99 -1.25 -1.48
C LEU A 264 -6.52 -1.42 -1.45
N THR A 265 -7.03 -2.59 -1.81
CA THR A 265 -8.48 -2.90 -1.80
C THR A 265 -9.05 -2.91 -0.38
N GLU A 266 -8.30 -3.42 0.60
CA GLU A 266 -8.68 -3.39 2.02
C GLU A 266 -8.72 -1.96 2.56
N ALA A 267 -7.67 -1.18 2.30
CA ALA A 267 -7.62 0.24 2.69
C ALA A 267 -8.77 1.02 2.05
N HIS A 268 -9.06 0.77 0.77
CA HIS A 268 -10.18 1.39 0.05
C HIS A 268 -11.54 1.06 0.68
N ARG A 269 -11.80 -0.21 0.99
CA ARG A 269 -13.06 -0.62 1.61
C ARG A 269 -13.24 -0.01 3.00
N ARG A 270 -12.18 0.01 3.81
CA ARG A 270 -12.24 0.57 5.17
C ARG A 270 -12.47 2.08 5.13
N LEU A 271 -11.68 2.81 4.34
CA LEU A 271 -11.73 4.28 4.30
C LEU A 271 -13.01 4.83 3.67
N THR A 272 -13.64 4.10 2.74
CA THR A 272 -14.95 4.49 2.17
C THR A 272 -16.13 4.32 3.13
N THR A 273 -15.96 3.59 4.23
CA THR A 273 -17.00 3.46 5.28
C THR A 273 -16.96 4.58 6.33
N LEU A 274 -15.90 5.39 6.34
CA LEU A 274 -15.70 6.46 7.33
C LEU A 274 -16.48 7.73 6.97
N ALA A 275 -16.93 8.46 7.97
CA ALA A 275 -17.64 9.73 7.78
C ALA A 275 -16.67 10.87 7.47
N ILE A 276 -17.00 11.76 6.53
CA ILE A 276 -16.21 12.96 6.31
C ILE A 276 -16.40 13.92 7.51
N PRO A 277 -15.32 14.37 8.17
CA PRO A 277 -15.45 15.29 9.30
C PRO A 277 -16.02 16.65 8.84
N PRO A 278 -16.72 17.38 9.72
CA PRO A 278 -17.10 18.76 9.44
C PRO A 278 -15.85 19.65 9.31
N ALA A 279 -15.99 20.81 8.67
CA ALA A 279 -14.92 21.79 8.62
C ALA A 279 -14.54 22.23 10.05
N LEU A 280 -13.28 22.02 10.42
CA LEU A 280 -12.76 22.32 11.74
C LEU A 280 -12.21 23.75 11.83
N GLN A 281 -12.21 24.30 13.04
CA GLN A 281 -11.64 25.60 13.39
C GLN A 281 -10.56 25.46 14.47
N PRO A 282 -9.64 26.44 14.61
CA PRO A 282 -8.67 26.48 15.71
C PRO A 282 -9.35 26.26 17.06
N GLY A 283 -8.80 25.33 17.86
CA GLY A 283 -9.33 24.92 19.16
C GLY A 283 -10.27 23.70 19.12
N ASN A 284 -10.82 23.32 17.96
CA ASN A 284 -11.59 22.09 17.82
C ASN A 284 -10.72 20.85 18.06
N LYS A 285 -11.35 19.74 18.45
CA LYS A 285 -10.69 18.46 18.71
C LYS A 285 -11.35 17.32 17.94
N ILE A 286 -10.55 16.41 17.40
CA ILE A 286 -10.98 15.19 16.70
C ILE A 286 -10.02 14.07 17.07
N ASP A 287 -10.52 12.96 17.63
CA ASP A 287 -9.76 11.74 17.93
C ASP A 287 -8.42 11.97 18.65
N GLY A 288 -8.41 12.89 19.63
CA GLY A 288 -7.20 13.23 20.39
C GLY A 288 -6.29 14.29 19.75
N TRP A 289 -6.60 14.75 18.54
CA TRP A 289 -5.93 15.86 17.86
C TRP A 289 -6.64 17.18 18.12
N LYS A 290 -5.89 18.21 18.50
CA LYS A 290 -6.37 19.59 18.64
C LYS A 290 -5.92 20.41 17.44
N VAL A 291 -6.87 21.08 16.78
CA VAL A 291 -6.57 22.02 15.69
C VAL A 291 -5.94 23.27 16.27
N ILE A 292 -4.76 23.63 15.75
CA ILE A 292 -4.02 24.83 16.10
C ILE A 292 -4.27 25.92 15.08
N GLU A 293 -4.23 25.57 13.79
CA GLU A 293 -4.33 26.51 12.67
C GLU A 293 -4.97 25.85 11.45
N VAL A 294 -5.67 26.64 10.64
CA VAL A 294 -6.16 26.22 9.31
C VAL A 294 -5.11 26.63 8.29
N LEU A 295 -4.39 25.65 7.74
CA LEU A 295 -3.32 25.90 6.75
C LEU A 295 -3.92 26.14 5.36
N HIS A 296 -4.96 25.37 5.02
CA HIS A 296 -5.63 25.47 3.74
C HIS A 296 -7.09 25.03 3.85
N ALA A 297 -7.99 25.77 3.20
CA ALA A 297 -9.40 25.40 3.09
C ALA A 297 -9.84 25.60 1.64
N SER A 298 -10.18 24.51 0.96
CA SER A 298 -10.64 24.52 -0.43
C SER A 298 -11.99 23.82 -0.56
N THR A 299 -12.59 23.93 -1.74
CA THR A 299 -13.80 23.17 -2.09
C THR A 299 -13.57 21.66 -2.00
N ARG A 300 -12.34 21.18 -2.23
CA ARG A 300 -11.95 19.76 -2.30
C ARG A 300 -11.49 19.20 -0.97
N SER A 301 -10.62 19.90 -0.25
CA SER A 301 -10.03 19.41 1.00
C SER A 301 -9.74 20.53 2.00
N HIS A 302 -9.62 20.16 3.25
CA HIS A 302 -9.16 21.00 4.34
C HIS A 302 -7.86 20.45 4.93
N VAL A 303 -6.91 21.35 5.20
CA VAL A 303 -5.60 21.03 5.76
C VAL A 303 -5.40 21.88 7.01
N TYR A 304 -5.06 21.21 8.11
CA TYR A 304 -4.94 21.81 9.43
C TYR A 304 -3.59 21.51 10.04
N LYS A 305 -3.06 22.45 10.81
CA LYS A 305 -1.99 22.19 11.76
C LYS A 305 -2.61 21.68 13.05
N VAL A 306 -2.14 20.53 13.55
CA VAL A 306 -2.71 19.88 14.73
C VAL A 306 -1.63 19.46 15.72
N ARG A 307 -2.00 19.30 17.00
CA ARG A 307 -1.17 18.70 18.05
C ARG A 307 -1.94 17.61 18.76
N ARG A 308 -1.23 16.60 19.28
CA ARG A 308 -1.85 15.60 20.14
C ARG A 308 -2.15 16.19 21.51
N VAL A 309 -3.33 15.91 22.07
CA VAL A 309 -3.75 16.45 23.37
C VAL A 309 -2.97 15.80 24.53
N ASP A 310 -2.53 14.55 24.35
CA ASP A 310 -1.83 13.71 25.34
C ASP A 310 -0.31 13.69 25.19
N HIS A 311 0.22 14.09 24.03
CA HIS A 311 1.64 14.00 23.69
C HIS A 311 2.20 15.33 23.17
N GLY A 312 2.71 16.14 24.11
CA GLY A 312 3.67 17.22 23.85
C GLY A 312 3.22 18.37 22.94
N ASP A 313 4.18 19.24 22.61
CA ASP A 313 4.02 20.41 21.74
C ASP A 313 4.40 20.14 20.26
N GLU A 314 4.47 18.86 19.86
CA GLU A 314 4.84 18.47 18.51
C GLU A 314 3.70 18.73 17.52
N ASP A 315 4.05 19.40 16.43
CA ASP A 315 3.11 19.78 15.38
C ASP A 315 2.97 18.67 14.31
N PHE A 316 1.76 18.50 13.81
CA PHE A 316 1.41 17.57 12.74
C PHE A 316 0.46 18.24 11.74
N VAL A 317 0.26 17.59 10.59
CA VAL A 317 -0.71 18.03 9.57
C VAL A 317 -1.88 17.06 9.55
N LEU A 318 -3.11 17.58 9.67
CA LEU A 318 -4.34 16.83 9.43
C LEU A 318 -4.94 17.27 8.10
N LYS A 319 -5.07 16.34 7.16
CA LYS A 319 -5.77 16.54 5.88
C LYS A 319 -7.10 15.79 5.91
N ALA A 320 -8.19 16.46 5.55
CA ALA A 320 -9.52 15.86 5.45
C ALA A 320 -10.20 16.24 4.12
N PRO A 321 -10.98 15.34 3.51
CA PRO A 321 -11.76 15.68 2.33
C PRO A 321 -12.87 16.66 2.71
N SER A 322 -13.34 17.44 1.73
CA SER A 322 -14.50 18.31 1.90
C SER A 322 -15.81 17.54 1.74
N ARG A 323 -16.83 17.90 2.51
CA ARG A 323 -18.18 17.33 2.38
C ARG A 323 -18.80 17.58 1.02
N ASN A 324 -18.34 18.59 0.28
CA ASN A 324 -18.79 18.87 -1.09
C ASN A 324 -18.43 17.75 -2.07
N PHE A 325 -17.45 16.90 -1.73
CA PHE A 325 -17.02 15.76 -2.54
C PHE A 325 -17.39 14.42 -1.89
N ALA A 326 -18.34 14.41 -0.95
CA ALA A 326 -18.81 13.17 -0.30
C ALA A 326 -19.39 12.15 -1.29
N ASP A 327 -20.03 12.63 -2.37
CA ASP A 327 -20.63 11.77 -3.39
C ASP A 327 -19.67 11.45 -4.55
N SER A 328 -18.46 12.05 -4.55
CA SER A 328 -17.46 11.81 -5.58
C SER A 328 -16.60 10.61 -5.21
N LEU A 329 -17.04 9.41 -5.61
CA LEU A 329 -16.33 8.16 -5.34
C LEU A 329 -14.88 8.23 -5.83
N GLN A 330 -14.64 8.76 -7.04
CA GLN A 330 -13.31 8.91 -7.63
C GLN A 330 -12.38 9.82 -6.80
N TYR A 331 -12.90 10.89 -6.21
CA TYR A 331 -12.10 11.77 -5.35
C TYR A 331 -11.75 11.10 -4.03
N LEU A 332 -12.73 10.46 -3.37
CA LEU A 332 -12.50 9.74 -2.11
C LEU A 332 -11.55 8.56 -2.30
N GLU A 333 -11.61 7.94 -3.46
CA GLU A 333 -10.68 6.94 -3.96
C GLU A 333 -9.24 7.47 -4.06
N GLY A 334 -9.04 8.62 -4.71
CA GLY A 334 -7.73 9.28 -4.79
C GLY A 334 -7.19 9.67 -3.42
N PHE A 335 -8.05 10.23 -2.56
CA PHE A 335 -7.70 10.57 -1.18
C PHE A 335 -7.27 9.35 -0.35
N THR A 336 -7.97 8.23 -0.52
CA THR A 336 -7.62 6.95 0.11
C THR A 336 -6.29 6.42 -0.40
N LEU A 337 -6.07 6.50 -1.72
CA LEU A 337 -4.83 6.08 -2.34
C LEU A 337 -3.63 6.88 -1.83
N GLU A 338 -3.78 8.19 -1.66
CA GLU A 338 -2.75 9.07 -1.08
C GLU A 338 -2.29 8.56 0.30
N GLN A 339 -3.25 8.28 1.19
CA GLN A 339 -2.97 7.75 2.52
C GLN A 339 -2.24 6.40 2.46
N TRP A 340 -2.70 5.52 1.59
CA TRP A 340 -2.09 4.20 1.42
C TRP A 340 -0.67 4.31 0.89
N VAL A 341 -0.42 5.14 -0.13
CA VAL A 341 0.91 5.37 -0.72
C VAL A 341 1.88 5.94 0.31
N GLY A 342 1.51 7.01 1.01
CA GLY A 342 2.40 7.63 1.98
C GLY A 342 2.73 6.74 3.18
N ARG A 343 1.85 5.78 3.53
CA ARG A 343 2.14 4.77 4.57
C ARG A 343 3.14 3.70 4.12
N LYS A 344 3.27 3.44 2.82
CA LYS A 344 4.22 2.45 2.28
C LYS A 344 5.64 3.01 2.13
N ILE A 345 5.79 4.32 2.13
CA ILE A 345 7.06 5.00 1.86
C ILE A 345 7.63 5.56 3.16
N ASN A 346 8.80 5.06 3.56
CA ASN A 346 9.59 5.65 4.64
C ASN A 346 10.92 6.16 4.06
N HIS A 347 10.99 7.45 3.76
CA HIS A 347 12.16 8.06 3.13
C HIS A 347 12.29 9.53 3.55
N PRO A 348 13.50 10.05 3.87
CA PRO A 348 13.67 11.42 4.36
C PRO A 348 13.15 12.51 3.42
N GLN A 349 13.16 12.27 2.11
CA GLN A 349 12.71 13.22 1.08
C GLN A 349 11.26 13.00 0.63
N VAL A 350 10.50 12.18 1.34
CA VAL A 350 9.05 11.98 1.14
C VAL A 350 8.37 12.22 2.47
N MET A 351 7.28 12.99 2.48
CA MET A 351 6.50 13.24 3.69
C MET A 351 5.93 11.94 4.25
N LYS A 352 6.17 11.73 5.54
CA LYS A 352 5.67 10.57 6.27
C LYS A 352 4.21 10.75 6.63
N ILE A 353 3.38 9.81 6.20
CA ILE A 353 2.01 9.65 6.70
C ILE A 353 2.02 8.72 7.92
N LEU A 354 1.37 9.14 8.99
CA LEU A 354 1.27 8.37 10.22
C LEU A 354 0.32 7.17 10.05
N PRO A 355 0.49 6.08 10.83
CA PRO A 355 -0.48 5.00 10.88
C PRO A 355 -1.87 5.54 11.27
N HIS A 356 -2.91 4.99 10.65
CA HIS A 356 -4.29 5.34 10.95
C HIS A 356 -4.66 4.92 12.38
N GLU A 357 -5.35 5.80 13.10
CA GLU A 357 -5.93 5.53 14.42
C GLU A 357 -7.35 4.97 14.25
N ASP A 358 -7.86 4.17 15.20
CA ASP A 358 -9.26 3.68 15.17
C ASP A 358 -10.21 4.90 15.25
N SER A 359 -10.65 5.40 14.08
CA SER A 359 -11.49 6.60 13.95
C SER A 359 -12.77 6.29 13.16
N SER A 360 -13.83 7.04 13.46
CA SER A 360 -15.06 7.06 12.65
C SER A 360 -15.00 8.07 11.49
N PHE A 361 -13.93 8.86 11.40
CA PHE A 361 -13.78 9.95 10.45
C PHE A 361 -12.70 9.69 9.40
N LEU A 362 -12.96 10.13 8.16
CA LEU A 362 -12.02 10.06 7.06
C LEU A 362 -11.07 11.26 7.11
N TYR A 363 -9.88 11.07 7.69
CA TYR A 363 -8.77 12.02 7.63
C TYR A 363 -7.42 11.30 7.60
N CYS A 364 -6.37 12.06 7.28
CA CYS A 364 -4.98 11.63 7.25
C CYS A 364 -4.16 12.51 8.19
N ILE A 365 -3.26 11.89 8.97
CA ILE A 365 -2.23 12.60 9.74
C ILE A 365 -0.89 12.41 9.07
N ALA A 366 -0.18 13.51 8.83
CA ALA A 366 1.18 13.51 8.30
C ALA A 366 2.11 14.27 9.26
N GLU A 367 3.41 14.00 9.12
CA GLU A 367 4.44 14.78 9.81
C GLU A 367 4.33 16.27 9.44
N TRP A 368 4.64 17.16 10.38
CA TRP A 368 4.87 18.56 10.06
C TRP A 368 6.24 18.71 9.39
N VAL A 369 6.24 19.30 8.20
CA VAL A 369 7.48 19.58 7.46
C VAL A 369 7.86 21.04 7.67
N GLU A 370 8.91 21.28 8.44
CA GLU A 370 9.47 22.63 8.58
C GLU A 370 10.16 23.06 7.29
N GLY A 371 9.80 24.26 6.80
CA GLY A 371 10.35 24.80 5.57
C GLY A 371 9.35 25.67 4.85
N GLU A 372 9.54 25.78 3.55
CA GLU A 372 8.68 26.54 2.65
C GLU A 372 8.45 25.78 1.35
N THR A 373 7.41 26.13 0.59
CA THR A 373 7.17 25.52 -0.72
C THR A 373 8.29 25.89 -1.69
N LEU A 374 8.62 25.01 -2.64
CA LEU A 374 9.58 25.32 -3.70
C LEU A 374 9.11 26.51 -4.53
N ARG A 375 7.79 26.67 -4.73
CA ARG A 375 7.22 27.86 -5.36
C ARG A 375 7.63 29.14 -4.67
N ASP A 376 7.48 29.21 -3.34
CA ASP A 376 7.84 30.41 -2.58
C ASP A 376 9.35 30.59 -2.51
N TRP A 377 10.10 29.49 -2.42
CA TRP A 377 11.55 29.53 -2.55
C TRP A 377 12.01 30.17 -3.86
N MET A 378 11.41 29.79 -4.99
CA MET A 378 11.71 30.34 -6.32
C MET A 378 11.36 31.83 -6.42
N LYS A 379 10.28 32.29 -5.77
CA LYS A 379 9.94 33.73 -5.72
C LYS A 379 10.98 34.54 -4.96
N ARG A 380 11.56 34.02 -3.87
CA ARG A 380 12.60 34.73 -3.10
C ARG A 380 13.99 34.61 -3.74
N HIS A 381 14.19 33.58 -4.55
CA HIS A 381 15.45 33.32 -5.27
C HIS A 381 15.22 33.32 -6.78
N PRO A 382 14.89 34.48 -7.40
CA PRO A 382 14.59 34.54 -8.83
C PRO A 382 15.79 34.21 -9.73
N VAL A 383 17.02 34.33 -9.20
CA VAL A 383 18.27 33.96 -9.88
C VAL A 383 19.16 33.17 -8.91
N PRO A 384 18.85 31.89 -8.65
CA PRO A 384 19.59 31.10 -7.69
C PRO A 384 20.95 30.69 -8.26
N ARG A 385 21.97 30.52 -7.40
CA ARG A 385 23.23 29.91 -7.84
C ARG A 385 22.97 28.45 -8.19
N ILE A 386 23.57 27.96 -9.27
CA ILE A 386 23.35 26.56 -9.70
C ILE A 386 23.68 25.59 -8.56
N ARG A 387 24.70 25.88 -7.75
CA ARG A 387 25.09 25.09 -6.58
C ARG A 387 23.97 24.94 -5.53
N ASP A 388 23.07 25.91 -5.40
CA ASP A 388 21.94 25.86 -4.47
C ASP A 388 20.77 25.03 -5.06
N VAL A 389 20.69 24.91 -6.38
CA VAL A 389 19.67 24.12 -7.10
C VAL A 389 20.00 22.63 -7.11
N LEU A 390 21.28 22.25 -7.13
CA LEU A 390 21.69 20.84 -7.23
C LEU A 390 21.19 19.95 -6.07
N PRO A 391 21.23 20.36 -4.79
CA PRO A 391 20.70 19.56 -3.68
C PRO A 391 19.19 19.32 -3.77
N ILE A 392 18.44 20.32 -4.25
CA ILE A 392 17.00 20.21 -4.51
C ILE A 392 16.75 19.12 -5.57
N LEU A 393 17.45 19.19 -6.71
CA LEU A 393 17.31 18.21 -7.80
C LEU A 393 17.75 16.80 -7.38
N GLU A 394 18.86 16.66 -6.66
CA GLU A 394 19.31 15.36 -6.14
C GLU A 394 18.26 14.75 -5.20
N SER A 395 17.62 15.58 -4.38
CA SER A 395 16.57 15.15 -3.46
C SER A 395 15.30 14.71 -4.21
N LEU A 396 14.84 15.47 -5.20
CA LEU A 396 13.67 15.11 -6.00
C LEU A 396 13.89 13.81 -6.79
N VAL A 397 15.04 13.68 -7.46
CA VAL A 397 15.39 12.46 -8.20
C VAL A 397 15.47 11.26 -7.26
N THR A 398 16.04 11.44 -6.07
CA THR A 398 16.15 10.36 -5.08
C THR A 398 14.79 9.95 -4.54
N ALA A 399 13.93 10.92 -4.20
CA ALA A 399 12.56 10.68 -3.73
C ALA A 399 11.71 9.95 -4.79
N VAL A 400 11.65 10.45 -6.02
CA VAL A 400 10.84 9.86 -7.10
C VAL A 400 11.29 8.44 -7.45
N ARG A 401 12.59 8.15 -7.37
CA ARG A 401 13.09 6.78 -7.56
C ARG A 401 12.55 5.80 -6.52
N VAL A 402 12.17 6.25 -5.32
CA VAL A 402 11.51 5.39 -4.32
C VAL A 402 10.14 4.95 -4.82
N PHE A 403 9.34 5.88 -5.35
CA PHE A 403 8.04 5.56 -5.98
C PHE A 403 8.22 4.55 -7.12
N HIS A 404 9.16 4.81 -8.04
CA HIS A 404 9.38 3.95 -9.21
C HIS A 404 9.81 2.53 -8.83
N ARG A 405 10.62 2.37 -7.77
CA ARG A 405 11.02 1.05 -7.24
C ARG A 405 9.86 0.26 -6.66
N LEU A 406 8.82 0.95 -6.19
CA LEU A 406 7.58 0.36 -5.70
C LEU A 406 6.53 0.17 -6.80
N GLY A 407 6.90 0.40 -8.08
CA GLY A 407 5.97 0.32 -9.19
C GLY A 407 4.94 1.45 -9.21
N MET A 408 5.28 2.60 -8.64
CA MET A 408 4.41 3.78 -8.56
C MET A 408 4.97 4.92 -9.44
N VAL A 409 4.09 5.71 -10.05
CA VAL A 409 4.43 6.93 -10.83
C VAL A 409 3.73 8.13 -10.19
N HIS A 410 4.45 9.23 -9.95
CA HIS A 410 3.94 10.35 -9.16
C HIS A 410 2.85 11.16 -9.86
N ARG A 411 3.04 11.48 -11.15
CA ARG A 411 2.10 12.20 -12.04
C ARG A 411 1.83 13.68 -11.77
N ASP A 412 1.86 14.14 -10.52
CA ASP A 412 1.61 15.56 -10.18
C ASP A 412 2.80 16.23 -9.47
N LEU A 413 3.98 16.17 -10.10
CA LEU A 413 5.17 16.87 -9.60
C LEU A 413 5.13 18.33 -10.04
N LYS A 414 5.06 19.24 -9.07
CA LYS A 414 5.06 20.70 -9.27
C LYS A 414 5.65 21.43 -8.06
N PRO A 415 6.10 22.70 -8.20
CA PRO A 415 6.74 23.45 -7.12
C PRO A 415 5.88 23.62 -5.85
N GLU A 416 4.56 23.55 -5.97
CA GLU A 416 3.61 23.66 -4.86
C GLU A 416 3.60 22.38 -3.98
N ASN A 417 3.94 21.23 -4.57
CA ASN A 417 3.92 19.92 -3.90
C ASN A 417 5.30 19.51 -3.34
N ILE A 418 6.24 20.46 -3.26
CA ILE A 418 7.62 20.25 -2.84
C ILE A 418 7.95 21.26 -1.75
N MET A 419 8.46 20.78 -0.62
CA MET A 419 8.98 21.61 0.47
C MET A 419 10.50 21.67 0.43
N ILE A 420 11.06 22.86 0.64
CA ILE A 420 12.49 23.11 0.80
C ILE A 420 12.80 23.18 2.29
N LEU A 421 13.74 22.34 2.72
CA LEU A 421 14.15 22.22 4.11
C LEU A 421 15.28 23.20 4.44
N ALA A 422 15.54 23.40 5.73
CA ALA A 422 16.57 24.32 6.22
C ALA A 422 18.00 23.97 5.73
N ASP A 423 18.25 22.71 5.39
CA ASP A 423 19.54 22.23 4.85
C ASP A 423 19.68 22.40 3.31
N GLY A 424 18.66 22.98 2.66
CA GLY A 424 18.60 23.19 1.21
C GLY A 424 18.19 21.96 0.40
N THR A 425 17.81 20.86 1.06
CA THR A 425 17.23 19.69 0.39
C THR A 425 15.72 19.84 0.18
N ALA A 426 15.14 18.92 -0.60
CA ALA A 426 13.71 18.95 -0.92
C ALA A 426 12.98 17.70 -0.42
N LYS A 427 11.73 17.88 -0.01
CA LYS A 427 10.81 16.80 0.40
C LYS A 427 9.50 16.92 -0.37
N ILE A 428 9.03 15.82 -0.93
CA ILE A 428 7.73 15.75 -1.64
C ILE A 428 6.61 15.59 -0.60
N ILE A 429 5.53 16.37 -0.71
CA ILE A 429 4.45 16.44 0.29
C ILE A 429 3.05 16.09 -0.20
N ASP A 430 2.83 15.83 -1.50
CA ASP A 430 1.52 15.45 -2.02
C ASP A 430 1.63 14.26 -2.97
N PHE A 431 0.81 13.24 -2.75
CA PHE A 431 0.81 11.98 -3.50
C PHE A 431 -0.59 11.61 -4.03
N GLY A 432 -1.55 12.56 -4.04
CA GLY A 432 -2.96 12.32 -4.37
C GLY A 432 -3.21 11.79 -5.78
N SER A 433 -2.28 12.02 -6.71
CA SER A 433 -2.39 11.61 -8.12
C SER A 433 -1.50 10.41 -8.48
N VAL A 434 -0.85 9.77 -7.50
CA VAL A 434 0.08 8.66 -7.74
C VAL A 434 -0.62 7.49 -8.43
N GLN A 435 -0.04 6.99 -9.51
CA GLN A 435 -0.49 5.77 -10.18
C GLN A 435 0.28 4.55 -9.67
N VAL A 436 -0.42 3.48 -9.32
CA VAL A 436 0.17 2.20 -8.86
C VAL A 436 0.05 1.13 -9.95
N ALA A 437 1.15 0.46 -10.29
CA ALA A 437 1.17 -0.61 -11.27
C ALA A 437 0.26 -1.79 -10.85
N GLY A 438 -0.49 -2.34 -11.80
CA GLY A 438 -1.44 -3.45 -11.55
C GLY A 438 -2.83 -3.00 -11.08
N PHE A 439 -3.00 -1.71 -10.75
CA PHE A 439 -4.28 -1.13 -10.38
C PHE A 439 -4.70 -0.09 -11.44
N LYS A 440 -4.98 -0.58 -12.64
CA LYS A 440 -5.49 0.24 -13.75
C LYS A 440 -7.00 0.37 -13.61
N GLY A 441 -7.47 1.46 -13.01
CA GLY A 441 -8.91 1.72 -12.94
C GLY A 441 -9.34 2.96 -12.16
N LEU A 442 -8.55 3.42 -11.18
CA LEU A 442 -9.03 4.46 -10.25
C LEU A 442 -8.62 5.91 -10.56
N LEU A 443 -7.67 6.15 -11.48
CA LEU A 443 -7.17 7.50 -11.79
C LEU A 443 -7.10 7.81 -13.29
N THR A 444 -8.02 7.23 -14.07
CA THR A 444 -8.25 7.63 -15.46
C THR A 444 -9.46 8.56 -15.54
N GLY A 445 -9.36 9.71 -14.88
CA GLY A 445 -10.20 10.86 -15.16
C GLY A 445 -9.38 11.85 -15.96
N ALA A 446 -9.60 11.93 -17.26
CA ALA A 446 -9.25 13.12 -18.05
C ALA A 446 -10.15 14.32 -17.70
N ASP A 447 -11.08 14.13 -16.75
CA ASP A 447 -12.00 15.14 -16.18
C ASP A 447 -11.51 15.71 -14.83
N GLU A 448 -10.24 15.51 -14.46
CA GLU A 448 -9.65 16.43 -13.50
C GLU A 448 -9.60 17.81 -14.19
N ASP A 449 -10.38 18.78 -13.70
CA ASP A 449 -10.08 20.20 -13.90
C ASP A 449 -8.62 20.40 -13.51
N LEU A 450 -7.72 20.29 -14.51
CA LEU A 450 -6.30 20.46 -14.36
C LEU A 450 -6.10 21.82 -13.69
N PRO A 451 -5.59 21.87 -12.45
CA PRO A 451 -5.43 23.13 -11.76
C PRO A 451 -4.65 24.11 -12.64
N GLU A 452 -5.09 25.37 -12.69
CA GLU A 452 -4.34 26.45 -13.35
C GLU A 452 -2.86 26.38 -12.92
N GLY A 453 -1.95 26.25 -13.88
CA GLY A 453 -0.50 26.14 -13.65
C GLY A 453 0.10 24.74 -13.61
N SER A 454 -0.67 23.67 -13.31
CA SER A 454 -0.15 22.28 -13.30
C SER A 454 0.30 21.82 -14.70
N VAL A 455 -0.35 22.32 -15.75
CA VAL A 455 -0.11 21.94 -17.16
C VAL A 455 1.35 22.17 -17.59
N ASN A 456 2.04 23.16 -17.01
CA ASN A 456 3.41 23.51 -17.40
C ASN A 456 4.47 22.47 -16.99
N TYR A 457 4.13 21.52 -16.12
CA TYR A 457 5.03 20.46 -15.65
C TYR A 457 4.66 19.07 -16.20
N ILE A 458 3.47 18.90 -16.76
CA ILE A 458 2.97 17.61 -17.21
C ILE A 458 3.60 17.23 -18.55
N ALA A 459 4.02 15.97 -18.66
CA ALA A 459 4.64 15.46 -19.88
C ALA A 459 3.65 15.43 -21.07
N PRO A 460 4.11 15.69 -22.31
CA PRO A 460 3.26 15.77 -23.49
C PRO A 460 2.41 14.52 -23.74
N GLU A 461 2.95 13.34 -23.47
CA GLU A 461 2.23 12.08 -23.63
C GLU A 461 1.05 11.94 -22.66
N VAL A 462 1.19 12.49 -21.45
CA VAL A 462 0.13 12.47 -20.43
C VAL A 462 -0.96 13.48 -20.80
N LEU A 463 -0.59 14.66 -21.28
CA LEU A 463 -1.54 15.64 -21.83
C LEU A 463 -2.30 15.09 -23.06
N ALA A 464 -1.66 14.20 -23.83
CA ALA A 464 -2.29 13.49 -24.94
C ALA A 464 -3.14 12.29 -24.51
N GLY A 465 -3.39 12.11 -23.20
CA GLY A 465 -4.21 11.02 -22.64
C GLY A 465 -3.54 9.65 -22.61
N ARG A 466 -2.23 9.55 -22.87
CA ARG A 466 -1.49 8.30 -22.72
C ARG A 466 -1.16 8.06 -21.25
N SER A 467 -0.96 6.80 -20.87
CA SER A 467 -0.59 6.46 -19.49
C SER A 467 0.75 7.08 -19.11
N ALA A 468 0.80 7.69 -17.93
CA ALA A 468 2.04 8.17 -17.35
C ALA A 468 3.02 7.02 -17.09
N SER A 469 4.30 7.35 -17.11
CA SER A 469 5.38 6.42 -16.84
C SER A 469 6.49 7.08 -16.02
N ASN A 470 7.50 6.31 -15.64
CA ASN A 470 8.70 6.85 -14.99
C ASN A 470 9.34 8.01 -15.79
N LEU A 471 9.20 7.99 -17.12
CA LEU A 471 9.72 9.03 -18.02
C LEU A 471 8.88 10.33 -17.99
N SER A 472 7.64 10.24 -17.54
CA SER A 472 6.75 11.40 -17.37
C SER A 472 7.11 12.17 -16.10
N ASP A 473 7.42 11.46 -15.01
CA ASP A 473 7.96 12.10 -13.79
C ASP A 473 9.34 12.73 -14.06
N LEU A 474 10.20 12.07 -14.84
CA LEU A 474 11.49 12.62 -15.26
C LEU A 474 11.33 13.95 -16.00
N PHE A 475 10.37 14.03 -16.92
CA PHE A 475 10.06 15.28 -17.63
C PHE A 475 9.62 16.38 -16.65
N SER A 476 8.76 16.03 -15.68
CA SER A 476 8.26 16.98 -14.67
C SER A 476 9.39 17.54 -13.82
N ILE A 477 10.31 16.69 -13.35
CA ILE A 477 11.52 17.12 -12.62
C ILE A 477 12.37 18.06 -13.47
N ALA A 478 12.56 17.74 -14.76
CA ALA A 478 13.35 18.58 -15.65
C ALA A 478 12.68 19.93 -15.94
N ALA A 479 11.36 20.00 -15.99
CA ALA A 479 10.61 21.24 -16.14
C ALA A 479 10.76 22.14 -14.90
N ILE A 480 10.65 21.55 -13.70
CA ILE A 480 10.91 22.24 -12.43
C ILE A 480 12.37 22.74 -12.38
N ALA A 481 13.34 21.89 -12.77
CA ALA A 481 14.75 22.27 -12.83
C ALA A 481 15.00 23.46 -13.76
N TYR A 482 14.39 23.42 -14.95
CA TYR A 482 14.49 24.48 -15.93
C TYR A 482 13.98 25.79 -15.37
N GLU A 483 12.80 25.80 -14.76
CA GLU A 483 12.20 27.00 -14.21
C GLU A 483 13.00 27.57 -13.03
N MET A 484 13.50 26.72 -12.12
CA MET A 484 14.39 27.17 -11.04
C MET A 484 15.62 27.90 -11.57
N ILE A 485 16.19 27.43 -12.68
CA ILE A 485 17.44 27.98 -13.25
C ILE A 485 17.17 29.23 -14.11
N ALA A 486 16.11 29.19 -14.91
CA ALA A 486 15.77 30.20 -15.92
C ALA A 486 14.81 31.29 -15.42
N GLY A 487 14.16 31.09 -14.27
CA GLY A 487 13.10 31.95 -13.73
C GLY A 487 11.78 31.90 -14.52
N LYS A 488 11.64 30.98 -15.48
CA LYS A 488 10.45 30.80 -16.32
C LYS A 488 10.33 29.35 -16.79
N VAL A 489 9.10 28.90 -16.99
CA VAL A 489 8.82 27.53 -17.45
C VAL A 489 9.41 27.27 -18.85
N PRO A 490 9.80 26.02 -19.17
CA PRO A 490 10.34 25.67 -20.49
C PRO A 490 9.29 25.83 -21.60
N PHE A 491 8.02 25.61 -21.26
CA PHE A 491 6.88 25.68 -22.17
C PHE A 491 5.78 26.51 -21.49
N ASP A 492 5.54 27.72 -22.01
CA ASP A 492 4.50 28.63 -21.51
C ASP A 492 3.19 28.31 -22.24
N HIS A 493 2.35 27.48 -21.61
CA HIS A 493 1.08 27.04 -22.18
C HIS A 493 -0.08 27.99 -21.86
N GLU A 494 0.04 28.81 -20.82
CA GLU A 494 -1.00 29.77 -20.39
C GLU A 494 -1.25 30.88 -21.42
N LYS A 495 -0.22 31.27 -22.19
CA LYS A 495 -0.37 32.25 -23.28
C LYS A 495 -0.97 31.68 -24.56
N LYS A 496 -1.13 30.36 -24.69
CA LYS A 496 -1.65 29.68 -25.89
C LYS A 496 -3.06 29.18 -25.61
N GLY A 497 -4.07 30.03 -25.82
CA GLY A 497 -5.48 29.75 -25.49
C GLY A 497 -5.99 28.37 -25.91
N ASP A 498 -6.80 27.77 -25.03
CA ASP A 498 -7.64 26.55 -25.08
C ASP A 498 -7.13 25.24 -25.72
N ARG A 499 -6.08 25.23 -26.54
CA ARG A 499 -5.57 23.98 -27.16
C ARG A 499 -4.05 23.89 -27.07
N LEU A 500 -3.59 23.03 -26.16
CA LEU A 500 -2.21 22.57 -26.07
C LEU A 500 -1.75 22.00 -27.43
N SER A 501 -0.59 22.46 -27.91
CA SER A 501 -0.03 21.96 -29.17
C SER A 501 0.49 20.53 -29.03
N THR A 502 0.10 19.67 -29.96
CA THR A 502 0.63 18.30 -30.10
C THR A 502 1.80 18.21 -31.09
N ALA A 503 2.27 19.34 -31.61
CA ALA A 503 3.37 19.37 -32.57
C ALA A 503 4.72 19.42 -31.85
N ALA A 504 5.61 18.47 -32.12
CA ALA A 504 6.93 18.36 -31.46
C ALA A 504 7.78 19.64 -31.53
N LYS A 505 7.61 20.47 -32.56
CA LYS A 505 8.32 21.76 -32.73
C LYS A 505 7.97 22.79 -31.65
N ASP A 506 6.79 22.67 -31.03
CA ASP A 506 6.34 23.57 -29.96
C ASP A 506 6.89 23.16 -28.58
N TRP A 507 7.58 22.02 -28.51
CA TRP A 507 8.15 21.41 -27.31
C TRP A 507 9.69 21.43 -27.34
N VAL A 508 10.26 22.54 -27.84
CA VAL A 508 11.71 22.79 -27.83
C VAL A 508 11.99 23.92 -26.84
N PRO A 509 12.61 23.64 -25.68
CA PRO A 509 12.92 24.69 -24.70
C PRO A 509 14.05 25.58 -25.22
N LYS A 510 14.09 26.84 -24.78
CA LYS A 510 15.27 27.70 -25.04
C LYS A 510 16.48 27.13 -24.31
N ALA A 511 17.66 27.18 -24.93
CA ALA A 511 18.89 26.69 -24.32
C ALA A 511 19.16 27.42 -22.99
N LEU A 512 19.49 26.66 -21.93
CA LEU A 512 19.75 27.26 -20.61
C LEU A 512 20.99 28.15 -20.64
N THR A 513 22.00 27.86 -21.46
CA THR A 513 23.20 28.71 -21.64
C THR A 513 22.90 30.11 -22.13
N ASP A 514 21.82 30.29 -22.91
CA ASP A 514 21.41 31.61 -23.41
C ASP A 514 20.85 32.47 -22.28
N LEU A 515 20.40 31.83 -21.19
CA LEU A 515 19.79 32.47 -20.02
C LEU A 515 20.74 32.52 -18.82
N ARG A 516 21.63 31.53 -18.72
CA ARG A 516 22.56 31.28 -17.61
C ARG A 516 23.93 30.84 -18.15
N PRO A 517 24.86 31.79 -18.39
CA PRO A 517 26.19 31.48 -18.90
C PRO A 517 27.05 30.63 -17.96
N ASP A 518 26.71 30.61 -16.66
CA ASP A 518 27.35 29.81 -15.61
C ASP A 518 26.84 28.35 -15.57
N MET A 519 25.98 27.95 -16.50
CA MET A 519 25.37 26.61 -16.55
C MET A 519 26.40 25.54 -16.98
N PRO A 520 26.61 24.48 -16.18
CA PRO A 520 27.42 23.34 -16.60
C PRO A 520 26.84 22.67 -17.84
N SER A 521 27.67 22.51 -18.88
CA SER A 521 27.23 22.01 -20.19
C SER A 521 26.66 20.58 -20.14
N THR A 522 27.16 19.76 -19.22
CA THR A 522 26.71 18.38 -18.96
C THR A 522 25.28 18.34 -18.44
N LEU A 523 24.99 19.14 -17.41
CA LEU A 523 23.66 19.26 -16.81
C LEU A 523 22.64 19.85 -17.78
N GLN A 524 23.02 20.85 -18.59
CA GLN A 524 22.14 21.39 -19.63
C GLN A 524 21.68 20.31 -20.59
N LYS A 525 22.62 19.55 -21.18
CA LYS A 525 22.29 18.48 -22.14
C LYS A 525 21.39 17.41 -21.51
N ALA A 526 21.61 17.10 -20.22
CA ALA A 526 20.77 16.16 -19.49
C ALA A 526 19.33 16.66 -19.36
N LEU A 527 19.14 17.93 -18.98
CA LEU A 527 17.83 18.56 -18.86
C LEU A 527 17.12 18.69 -20.22
N GLU A 528 17.82 19.09 -21.27
CA GLU A 528 17.28 19.16 -22.64
C GLU A 528 16.81 17.80 -23.14
N ARG A 529 17.58 16.73 -22.90
CA ARG A 529 17.15 15.36 -23.21
C ARG A 529 15.94 14.94 -22.38
N ALA A 530 15.91 15.26 -21.09
CA ALA A 530 14.77 14.94 -20.22
C ALA A 530 13.48 15.68 -20.62
N LEU A 531 13.60 16.90 -21.18
CA LEU A 531 12.50 17.71 -21.71
C LEU A 531 12.08 17.32 -23.15
N SER A 532 12.61 16.23 -23.71
CA SER A 532 12.26 15.81 -25.08
C SER A 532 10.77 15.46 -25.20
N TYR A 533 10.14 15.94 -26.28
CA TYR A 533 8.74 15.63 -26.61
C TYR A 533 8.48 14.11 -26.69
N ASP A 534 9.36 13.39 -27.37
CA ASP A 534 9.30 11.93 -27.50
C ASP A 534 9.93 11.25 -26.28
N PRO A 535 9.16 10.46 -25.50
CA PRO A 535 9.69 9.77 -24.32
C PRO A 535 10.88 8.85 -24.62
N SER A 536 10.96 8.27 -25.82
CA SER A 536 12.06 7.37 -26.21
C SER A 536 13.42 8.09 -26.31
N LYS A 537 13.42 9.42 -26.47
CA LYS A 537 14.62 10.26 -26.53
C LYS A 537 15.09 10.73 -25.15
N ARG A 538 14.27 10.56 -24.12
CA ARG A 538 14.61 10.90 -22.74
C ARG A 538 15.59 9.86 -22.17
N PRO A 539 16.37 10.21 -21.14
CA PRO A 539 17.11 9.24 -20.33
C PRO A 539 16.19 8.11 -19.86
N GLN A 540 16.49 6.87 -20.23
CA GLN A 540 15.62 5.72 -19.92
C GLN A 540 15.71 5.29 -18.45
N VAL A 541 16.74 5.75 -17.74
CA VAL A 541 16.94 5.50 -16.31
C VAL A 541 17.22 6.80 -15.57
N MET A 542 16.46 7.06 -14.50
CA MET A 542 16.60 8.28 -13.69
C MET A 542 18.00 8.47 -13.07
N THR A 543 18.74 7.36 -12.91
CA THR A 543 20.12 7.37 -12.39
C THR A 543 21.09 8.12 -13.32
N GLU A 544 20.78 8.24 -14.61
CA GLU A 544 21.58 9.03 -15.56
C GLU A 544 21.57 10.51 -15.17
N LEU A 545 20.38 11.09 -14.93
CA LEU A 545 20.24 12.48 -14.47
C LEU A 545 20.96 12.70 -13.13
N LEU A 546 20.88 11.74 -12.20
CA LEU A 546 21.60 11.82 -10.92
C LEU A 546 23.12 11.83 -11.10
N GLY A 547 23.64 11.06 -12.06
CA GLY A 547 25.06 11.07 -12.42
C GLY A 547 25.49 12.44 -12.95
N GLU A 548 24.69 13.05 -13.81
CA GLU A 548 24.98 14.38 -14.37
C GLU A 548 24.90 15.50 -13.33
N ILE A 549 23.96 15.45 -12.38
CA ILE A 549 23.92 16.37 -11.24
C ILE A 549 25.21 16.32 -10.43
N ARG A 550 25.73 15.11 -10.19
CA ARG A 550 26.99 14.91 -9.44
C ARG A 550 28.21 15.38 -10.23
N ASN A 551 28.22 15.21 -11.55
CA ASN A 551 29.26 15.73 -12.42
C ASN A 551 29.26 17.27 -12.44
N ALA A 552 28.10 17.89 -12.60
CA ALA A 552 27.94 19.34 -12.50
C ALA A 552 28.45 19.90 -11.16
N ARG A 553 28.17 19.20 -10.04
CA ARG A 553 28.71 19.60 -8.73
C ARG A 553 30.24 19.59 -8.70
N LYS A 554 30.88 18.61 -9.33
CA LYS A 554 32.35 18.54 -9.45
C LYS A 554 32.90 19.63 -10.36
N GLU A 555 32.24 19.89 -11.50
CA GLU A 555 32.61 20.95 -12.44
C GLU A 555 32.57 22.33 -11.76
N LEU A 556 31.50 22.62 -11.01
CA LEU A 556 31.35 23.84 -10.23
C LEU A 556 32.32 23.94 -9.04
N ALA A 557 32.79 22.80 -8.49
CA ALA A 557 33.79 22.79 -7.44
C ALA A 557 35.23 22.91 -7.98
N ALA A 558 35.47 22.43 -9.20
CA ALA A 558 36.77 22.51 -9.88
C ALA A 558 36.96 23.85 -10.60
N GLY A 559 35.87 24.46 -11.08
CA GLY A 559 35.84 25.85 -11.51
C GLY A 559 35.94 26.76 -10.29
N GLY A 560 37.17 27.09 -9.89
CA GLY A 560 37.40 28.18 -8.94
C GLY A 560 36.69 29.46 -9.41
N ASP A 561 36.36 30.34 -8.46
CA ASP A 561 35.68 31.63 -8.71
C ASP A 561 36.14 32.25 -10.03
N PHE A 562 35.22 32.73 -10.85
CA PHE A 562 35.54 33.43 -12.09
C PHE A 562 36.54 34.55 -11.79
N VAL A 563 37.83 34.31 -12.05
CA VAL A 563 38.88 35.31 -11.92
C VAL A 563 38.83 36.15 -13.19
N PRO A 564 38.48 37.46 -13.14
CA PRO A 564 38.52 38.34 -14.30
C PRO A 564 39.90 38.27 -14.96
N LEU A 565 39.98 38.41 -16.29
CA LEU A 565 41.27 38.36 -17.02
C LEU A 565 42.34 39.24 -16.34
N LEU A 566 41.93 40.41 -15.85
CA LEU A 566 42.77 41.37 -15.13
C LEU A 566 43.51 40.78 -13.91
N GLU A 567 42.91 39.81 -13.22
CA GLU A 567 43.47 39.16 -12.03
C GLU A 567 44.22 37.86 -12.35
N ARG A 568 44.10 37.32 -13.57
CA ARG A 568 44.82 36.11 -14.02
C ARG A 568 46.29 36.37 -14.37
N GLY A 569 46.63 37.62 -14.69
CA GLY A 569 48.00 38.04 -14.98
C GLY A 569 48.67 38.65 -13.75
N SER A 570 49.95 38.36 -13.51
CA SER A 570 50.72 39.07 -12.49
C SER A 570 50.79 40.57 -12.83
N LYS A 571 50.97 41.46 -11.83
CA LYS A 571 51.18 42.90 -12.08
C LYS A 571 52.31 43.17 -13.09
N THR A 572 53.30 42.29 -13.15
CA THR A 572 54.39 42.32 -14.13
C THR A 572 53.90 41.99 -15.54
N PHE A 573 53.05 40.98 -15.74
CA PHE A 573 52.49 40.65 -17.06
C PHE A 573 51.75 41.85 -17.67
N TRP A 574 50.83 42.46 -16.92
CA TRP A 574 50.05 43.61 -17.40
C TRP A 574 50.90 44.86 -17.63
N ARG A 575 51.91 45.12 -16.79
CA ARG A 575 52.89 46.19 -17.02
C ARG A 575 53.66 46.00 -18.32
N THR A 576 54.10 44.77 -18.59
CA THR A 576 54.88 44.46 -19.78
C THR A 576 54.03 44.61 -21.03
N TRP A 577 52.78 44.13 -20.99
CA TRP A 577 51.83 44.25 -22.09
C TRP A 577 51.47 45.72 -22.40
N ALA A 578 51.25 46.53 -21.36
CA ALA A 578 51.00 47.96 -21.52
C ALA A 578 52.20 48.70 -22.12
N LEU A 579 53.42 48.39 -21.68
CA LEU A 579 54.65 48.97 -22.23
C LEU A 579 54.85 48.58 -23.70
N THR A 580 54.63 47.32 -24.07
CA THR A 580 54.75 46.87 -25.45
C THR A 580 53.68 47.51 -26.35
N ALA A 581 52.43 47.60 -25.88
CA ALA A 581 51.36 48.24 -26.64
C ALA A 581 51.63 49.74 -26.84
N THR A 582 52.16 50.42 -25.81
CA THR A 582 52.54 51.83 -25.89
C THR A 582 53.73 52.04 -26.85
N GLY A 583 54.73 51.15 -26.81
CA GLY A 583 55.88 51.20 -27.72
C GLY A 583 55.47 50.99 -29.18
N VAL A 584 54.58 50.05 -29.45
CA VAL A 584 54.02 49.82 -30.80
C VAL A 584 53.21 51.03 -31.27
N ALA A 585 52.38 51.61 -30.40
CA ALA A 585 51.61 52.80 -30.74
C ALA A 585 52.52 54.01 -31.03
N ALA A 586 53.58 54.21 -30.25
CA ALA A 586 54.55 55.27 -30.48
C ALA A 586 55.34 55.06 -31.78
N ALA A 587 55.76 53.82 -32.08
CA ALA A 587 56.43 53.49 -33.33
C ALA A 587 55.50 53.74 -34.53
N LEU A 588 54.24 53.33 -34.45
CA LEU A 588 53.22 53.60 -35.45
C LEU A 588 53.01 55.10 -35.67
N LEU A 589 52.94 55.87 -34.59
CA LEU A 589 52.80 57.33 -34.63
C LEU A 589 54.01 57.99 -35.31
N VAL A 590 55.24 57.56 -34.99
CA VAL A 590 56.46 58.06 -35.63
C VAL A 590 56.48 57.72 -37.13
N THR A 591 56.12 56.49 -37.52
CA THR A 591 56.00 56.15 -38.95
C THR A 591 54.90 56.93 -39.67
N LEU A 592 53.85 57.35 -38.96
CA LEU A 592 52.78 58.21 -39.49
C LEU A 592 53.19 59.68 -39.60
N LEU A 593 54.12 60.15 -38.77
CA LEU A 593 54.63 61.52 -38.77
C LEU A 593 55.85 61.73 -39.71
N VAL A 594 56.54 60.64 -40.07
CA VAL A 594 57.71 60.63 -40.99
C VAL A 594 57.30 60.33 -42.44
N ARG A 595 56.06 59.90 -42.68
CA ARG A 595 55.40 59.94 -44.00
C ARG A 595 54.66 61.27 -44.15
#